data_AF-A0A814WP03-F1
#
_entry.id   AF-A0A814WP03-F1
#
_cell.length_a   1.000
_cell.length_b   1.000
_cell.length_c   1.000
_cell.angle_alpha   90.00
_cell.angle_beta   90.00
_cell.angle_gamma   90.00
#
_symmetry.space_group_name_H-M   'P 1'
#
loop_
_entity.id
_entity.type
_entity.pdbx_description
1 polymer ?
#
loop_
_entity_poly.entity_id
_entity_poly.type
_entity_poly.pdbx_seq_one_letter_code
_entity_poly.pdbx_strand_id
1 'polypeptide(L)'
;MLIRLVSPSFAERLNQLKGYEIVFICDDSGSMNTPLDEGSNSSHTKKTRWDELKQIVSTVVDLASIFDTDGVDVYFLNREPMFHVGEKLDFPSMTVVLNNFLCSTPIVPVLRQVLNDKRNHVYERNLLILLATDGVPTDEYERPDVRTLEHVLKNERTPINRIPVTIIACTDDDKCMEYLNDWDKKILNLDVVDDYVNEKKQIQACQGRDFPFGFGDYIVKILMGGVDSWFDDLDEKKVTINNERQSNTATHESYEEHIPGLDRFIRRYEISPSFAERLNQLKGYEIVFICDDSGSMNTPLDEGSDSSHTKKTRWDELKQIVSTVVDLASIFDTDGVDVYFLNREPMFHVKNSSQLENIFAMEPEGSTPIVPVLRQVLNDKRNHVYERNLLILLATDGVPTDEYERPDVRTLEHVLKNERTPINRIPVTIIACTDDDKCMEYLNDWDKKIPNLDVVDDYVNEKKQIHACQGRDFPFGFGDYIVKILMGGVDSWFDDLDEKKVTINNQRQSNTAAYSFFGSDMNSNYTYS
;
A
#
# COMPACT_ATOMS: atom_id res chain seq x y z
N MET A 1 6.86 7.46 3.22
CA MET A 1 7.45 6.98 1.94
C MET A 1 7.75 5.47 2.01
N LEU A 2 8.33 4.96 3.09
CA LEU A 2 8.66 3.52 3.29
C LEU A 2 7.45 2.57 3.34
N ILE A 3 6.31 2.95 3.94
CA ILE A 3 5.10 2.12 3.98
C ILE A 3 4.60 1.73 2.58
N ARG A 4 4.89 2.54 1.54
CA ARG A 4 4.53 2.24 0.14
C ARG A 4 5.40 1.14 -0.50
N LEU A 5 6.50 0.75 0.15
CA LEU A 5 7.42 -0.33 -0.26
C LEU A 5 7.22 -1.62 0.53
N VAL A 6 6.30 -1.60 1.50
CA VAL A 6 5.95 -2.73 2.37
C VAL A 6 4.74 -3.42 1.76
N SER A 7 4.80 -4.75 1.66
CA SER A 7 3.68 -5.56 1.22
C SER A 7 2.46 -5.27 2.12
N PRO A 8 1.24 -5.11 1.57
CA PRO A 8 0.07 -4.74 2.37
C PRO A 8 -0.20 -5.65 3.58
N SER A 9 0.07 -6.97 3.46
CA SER A 9 -0.02 -7.95 4.55
C SER A 9 1.05 -7.75 5.64
N PHE A 10 2.17 -7.13 5.33
CA PHE A 10 3.22 -6.78 6.29
C PHE A 10 2.87 -5.46 7.01
N ALA A 11 2.25 -4.53 6.28
CA ALA A 11 1.93 -3.18 6.78
C ALA A 11 0.80 -3.18 7.83
N GLU A 12 -0.19 -4.05 7.72
CA GLU A 12 -1.32 -4.10 8.66
C GLU A 12 -0.88 -4.53 10.07
N ARG A 13 0.08 -5.46 10.14
CA ARG A 13 0.65 -5.99 11.38
C ARG A 13 1.49 -4.98 12.15
N LEU A 14 2.04 -3.96 11.49
CA LEU A 14 2.76 -2.86 12.15
C LEU A 14 1.90 -2.11 13.16
N ASN A 15 0.56 -2.17 13.07
CA ASN A 15 -0.32 -1.56 14.07
C ASN A 15 -0.11 -2.12 15.48
N GLN A 16 0.43 -3.33 15.62
CA GLN A 16 0.80 -3.90 16.93
C GLN A 16 1.80 -3.02 17.67
N LEU A 17 2.64 -2.25 16.95
CA LEU A 17 3.65 -1.35 17.51
C LEU A 17 3.08 -0.10 18.18
N LYS A 18 1.79 0.23 18.00
CA LYS A 18 1.15 1.41 18.66
C LYS A 18 1.19 1.35 20.19
N GLY A 19 1.38 0.15 20.76
CA GLY A 19 1.54 -0.06 22.20
C GLY A 19 2.98 -0.23 22.67
N TYR A 20 3.97 -0.04 21.80
CA TYR A 20 5.38 -0.32 22.09
C TYR A 20 6.17 0.98 22.24
N GLU A 21 7.04 1.00 23.24
CA GLU A 21 8.23 1.85 23.30
C GLU A 21 9.38 1.10 22.60
N ILE A 22 10.10 1.77 21.71
CA ILE A 22 11.08 1.15 20.82
C ILE A 22 12.48 1.66 21.18
N VAL A 23 13.38 0.72 21.48
CA VAL A 23 14.77 1.00 21.84
C VAL A 23 15.72 0.27 20.89
N PHE A 24 16.69 1.00 20.35
CA PHE A 24 17.83 0.44 19.65
C PHE A 24 19.03 0.28 20.57
N ILE A 25 19.76 -0.81 20.41
CA ILE A 25 21.12 -1.00 20.94
C ILE A 25 22.04 -1.22 19.74
N CYS A 26 22.93 -0.27 19.47
CA CYS A 26 23.82 -0.28 18.32
C CYS A 26 25.26 -0.65 18.74
N ASP A 27 25.79 -1.71 18.15
CA ASP A 27 27.20 -2.04 18.23
C ASP A 27 28.05 -1.03 17.47
N ASP A 28 28.86 -0.28 18.21
CA ASP A 28 29.83 0.68 17.70
C ASP A 28 31.27 0.29 18.08
N SER A 29 31.52 -1.01 18.23
CA SER A 29 32.85 -1.60 18.42
C SER A 29 33.67 -1.58 17.13
N GLY A 30 34.99 -1.80 17.25
CA GLY A 30 35.90 -1.73 16.09
C GLY A 30 35.67 -2.78 15.02
N SER A 31 35.06 -3.92 15.35
CA SER A 31 34.74 -4.96 14.38
C SER A 31 33.66 -4.52 13.36
N MET A 32 32.83 -3.54 13.72
CA MET A 32 31.84 -2.93 12.82
C MET A 32 32.47 -2.10 11.69
N ASN A 33 33.75 -1.75 11.78
CA ASN A 33 34.49 -1.10 10.69
C ASN A 33 34.98 -2.10 9.62
N THR A 34 34.65 -3.39 9.75
CA THR A 34 34.99 -4.41 8.75
C THR A 34 34.27 -4.10 7.42
N PRO A 35 34.98 -4.10 6.27
CA PRO A 35 34.38 -3.93 4.96
C PRO A 35 33.45 -5.09 4.58
N LEU A 36 32.35 -4.78 3.89
CA LEU A 36 31.47 -5.78 3.29
C LEU A 36 32.09 -6.27 1.96
N ASP A 37 32.02 -7.58 1.69
CA ASP A 37 32.55 -8.17 0.45
C ASP A 37 31.55 -8.05 -0.71
N GLU A 38 31.66 -6.97 -1.50
CA GLU A 38 30.96 -6.85 -2.78
C GLU A 38 31.79 -7.44 -3.93
N GLY A 39 31.17 -8.30 -4.73
CA GLY A 39 31.77 -8.92 -5.91
C GLY A 39 32.25 -7.92 -6.96
N SER A 40 33.56 -7.68 -6.99
CA SER A 40 34.39 -7.11 -8.06
C SER A 40 34.12 -5.68 -8.60
N ASN A 41 35.20 -4.90 -8.57
CA ASN A 41 35.59 -3.79 -9.46
C ASN A 41 34.75 -2.50 -9.50
N SER A 42 34.91 -1.64 -8.48
CA SER A 42 35.02 -0.20 -8.73
C SER A 42 35.85 0.50 -7.65
N SER A 43 36.52 1.62 -7.98
CA SER A 43 37.41 2.37 -7.07
C SER A 43 36.67 3.25 -6.05
N HIS A 44 35.49 2.83 -5.58
CA HIS A 44 34.76 3.51 -4.52
C HIS A 44 35.11 2.85 -3.17
N THR A 45 35.17 3.66 -2.11
CA THR A 45 35.40 3.19 -0.74
C THR A 45 34.42 2.05 -0.41
N LYS A 46 34.95 0.87 -0.05
CA LYS A 46 34.10 -0.28 0.34
C LYS A 46 33.22 0.11 1.54
N LYS A 47 31.92 -0.17 1.43
CA LYS A 47 30.94 0.02 2.52
C LYS A 47 31.31 -0.89 3.70
N THR A 48 31.23 -0.39 4.93
CA THR A 48 31.49 -1.17 6.16
C THR A 48 30.21 -1.72 6.78
N ARG A 49 30.31 -2.70 7.69
CA ARG A 49 29.17 -3.16 8.52
C ARG A 49 28.48 -1.99 9.24
N TRP A 50 29.27 -1.04 9.74
CA TRP A 50 28.78 0.19 10.36
C TRP A 50 28.00 1.10 9.39
N ASP A 51 28.43 1.21 8.13
CA ASP A 51 27.70 1.98 7.12
C ASP A 51 26.35 1.35 6.74
N GLU A 52 26.29 0.03 6.69
CA GLU A 52 25.03 -0.70 6.53
C GLU A 52 24.11 -0.51 7.74
N LEU A 53 24.64 -0.66 8.96
CA LEU A 53 23.88 -0.44 10.18
C LEU A 53 23.27 0.96 10.23
N LYS A 54 24.05 2.00 9.91
CA LYS A 54 23.53 3.39 9.81
C LYS A 54 22.33 3.51 8.89
N GLN A 55 22.39 2.88 7.73
CA GLN A 55 21.31 2.92 6.76
C GLN A 55 20.06 2.21 7.29
N ILE A 56 20.23 1.04 7.91
CA ILE A 56 19.13 0.28 8.52
C ILE A 56 18.50 1.08 9.66
N VAL A 57 19.29 1.52 10.65
CA VAL A 57 18.80 2.26 11.81
C VAL A 57 18.09 3.55 11.40
N SER A 58 18.65 4.33 10.46
CA SER A 58 17.97 5.54 9.97
C SER A 58 16.60 5.20 9.36
N THR A 59 16.51 4.12 8.60
CA THR A 59 15.27 3.69 7.93
C THR A 59 14.25 3.15 8.94
N VAL A 60 14.70 2.37 9.91
CA VAL A 60 13.82 1.79 10.92
C VAL A 60 13.33 2.87 11.88
N VAL A 61 14.18 3.82 12.31
CA VAL A 61 13.76 4.94 13.18
C VAL A 61 12.70 5.81 12.50
N ASP A 62 12.85 6.09 11.21
CA ASP A 62 11.84 6.84 10.44
C ASP A 62 10.48 6.10 10.39
N LEU A 63 10.47 4.77 10.38
CA LEU A 63 9.22 3.98 10.43
C LEU A 63 8.69 3.82 11.87
N ALA A 64 9.58 3.54 12.82
CA ALA A 64 9.25 3.31 14.23
C ALA A 64 8.65 4.54 14.89
N SER A 65 9.15 5.74 14.56
CA SER A 65 8.62 7.02 15.08
C SER A 65 7.18 7.33 14.67
N ILE A 66 6.62 6.62 13.68
CA ILE A 66 5.18 6.68 13.36
C ILE A 66 4.34 6.07 14.49
N PHE A 67 4.88 5.05 15.17
CA PHE A 67 4.20 4.30 16.21
C PHE A 67 4.63 4.74 17.61
N ASP A 68 5.90 5.11 17.77
CA ASP A 68 6.48 5.55 19.02
C ASP A 68 6.47 7.07 19.13
N THR A 69 5.37 7.63 19.64
CA THR A 69 5.09 9.08 19.57
C THR A 69 5.97 9.97 20.45
N ASP A 70 6.63 9.39 21.45
CA ASP A 70 7.66 10.04 22.28
C ASP A 70 9.08 9.88 21.71
N GLY A 71 9.21 9.22 20.55
CA GLY A 71 10.47 9.06 19.82
C GLY A 71 11.25 7.81 20.24
N VAL A 72 12.20 7.43 19.39
CA VAL A 72 12.99 6.19 19.56
C VAL A 72 14.26 6.48 20.35
N ASP A 73 14.58 5.63 21.32
CA ASP A 73 15.85 5.72 22.05
C ASP A 73 16.92 4.83 21.41
N VAL A 74 18.14 5.35 21.30
CA VAL A 74 19.27 4.67 20.69
C VAL A 74 20.42 4.61 21.67
N TYR A 75 20.69 3.43 22.21
CA TYR A 75 21.85 3.12 23.03
C TYR A 75 22.98 2.64 22.15
N PHE A 76 24.21 2.91 22.58
CA PHE A 76 25.41 2.42 21.91
C PHE A 76 26.24 1.63 22.90
N LEU A 77 27.06 0.70 22.41
CA LEU A 77 27.87 -0.13 23.28
C LEU A 77 29.02 0.63 23.94
N ASN A 78 29.63 1.59 23.23
CA ASN A 78 30.85 2.27 23.63
C ASN A 78 30.71 3.81 23.75
N ARG A 79 29.48 4.34 23.70
CA ARG A 79 29.20 5.78 23.89
C ARG A 79 27.85 6.04 24.56
N GLU A 80 27.63 7.30 24.90
CA GLU A 80 26.38 7.77 25.52
C GLU A 80 25.15 7.55 24.62
N PRO A 81 23.99 7.20 25.21
CA PRO A 81 22.74 7.02 24.48
C PRO A 81 22.17 8.35 23.95
N MET A 82 21.33 8.22 22.92
CA MET A 82 20.50 9.28 22.36
C MET A 82 19.03 8.96 22.67
N PHE A 83 18.28 9.94 23.18
CA PHE A 83 16.89 9.76 23.59
C PHE A 83 15.93 10.54 22.69
N HIS A 84 14.69 10.05 22.57
CA HIS A 84 13.57 10.72 21.89
C HIS A 84 13.89 11.13 20.45
N VAL A 85 14.54 10.25 19.68
CA VAL A 85 14.88 10.55 18.29
C VAL A 85 13.61 10.45 17.43
N GLY A 86 13.17 11.60 16.89
CA GLY A 86 11.98 11.74 16.05
C GLY A 86 12.30 12.42 14.72
N GLU A 87 12.04 11.68 13.63
CA GLU A 87 12.29 11.96 12.21
C GLU A 87 13.70 12.46 11.82
N LYS A 88 14.43 11.62 11.06
CA LYS A 88 15.75 11.85 10.48
C LYS A 88 16.89 11.91 11.52
N LEU A 89 17.45 10.75 11.81
CA LEU A 89 18.59 10.59 12.72
C LEU A 89 19.87 11.19 12.08
N ASP A 90 20.27 12.39 12.52
CA ASP A 90 21.53 12.99 12.11
C ASP A 90 22.67 12.33 12.89
N PHE A 91 23.19 11.23 12.36
CA PHE A 91 24.41 10.63 12.89
C PHE A 91 25.52 11.70 12.83
N PRO A 92 26.05 12.18 13.97
CA PRO A 92 26.96 13.32 13.99
C PRO A 92 28.10 13.16 12.99
N SER A 93 28.41 14.25 12.27
CA SER A 93 29.39 14.28 11.17
C SER A 93 30.67 13.52 11.53
N MET A 94 30.87 12.42 10.83
CA MET A 94 31.83 11.33 11.09
C MET A 94 33.32 11.70 10.96
N THR A 95 33.69 12.98 10.87
CA THR A 95 35.09 13.39 10.73
C THR A 95 35.85 13.36 12.06
N VAL A 96 35.15 13.29 13.20
CA VAL A 96 35.77 13.25 14.55
C VAL A 96 35.78 11.85 15.16
N VAL A 97 34.99 10.90 14.65
CA VAL A 97 34.65 9.65 15.38
C VAL A 97 35.42 8.41 14.92
N LEU A 98 36.13 8.46 13.78
CA LEU A 98 36.96 7.35 13.28
C LEU A 98 38.14 6.95 14.21
N ASN A 99 38.41 7.72 15.27
CA ASN A 99 39.53 7.46 16.19
C ASN A 99 39.16 6.69 17.47
N ASN A 100 37.88 6.40 17.74
CA ASN A 100 37.43 5.89 19.05
C ASN A 100 36.63 4.58 19.00
N PHE A 101 36.79 3.76 17.95
CA PHE A 101 36.28 2.39 18.01
C PHE A 101 37.04 1.60 19.09
N LEU A 102 36.37 1.28 20.20
CA LEU A 102 36.91 0.39 21.23
C LEU A 102 36.79 -1.07 20.77
N CYS A 103 37.70 -1.93 21.22
CA CYS A 103 37.75 -3.34 20.82
C CYS A 103 36.68 -4.22 21.48
N SER A 104 36.00 -3.73 22.52
CA SER A 104 35.00 -4.51 23.27
C SER A 104 33.59 -4.37 22.71
N THR A 105 32.81 -5.43 22.86
CA THR A 105 31.39 -5.55 22.48
C THR A 105 30.53 -5.77 23.75
N PRO A 106 30.40 -4.77 24.65
CA PRO A 106 29.77 -4.90 25.97
C PRO A 106 28.24 -4.90 25.91
N ILE A 107 27.64 -5.85 25.19
CA ILE A 107 26.17 -5.95 25.03
C ILE A 107 25.46 -6.15 26.38
N VAL A 108 26.01 -7.01 27.25
CA VAL A 108 25.37 -7.37 28.53
C VAL A 108 25.17 -6.16 29.44
N PRO A 109 26.20 -5.32 29.73
CA PRO A 109 26.01 -4.09 30.50
C PRO A 109 24.95 -3.15 29.92
N VAL A 110 24.98 -2.92 28.61
CA VAL A 110 24.05 -1.98 27.96
C VAL A 110 22.62 -2.52 27.92
N LEU A 111 22.43 -3.81 27.65
CA LEU A 111 21.11 -4.42 27.72
C LEU A 111 20.53 -4.34 29.14
N ARG A 112 21.33 -4.56 30.18
CA ARG A 112 20.89 -4.37 31.57
C ARG A 112 20.55 -2.91 31.88
N GLN A 113 21.31 -1.96 31.34
CA GLN A 113 21.00 -0.54 31.45
C GLN A 113 19.63 -0.24 30.83
N VAL A 114 19.38 -0.65 29.59
CA VAL A 114 18.07 -0.48 28.92
C VAL A 114 16.94 -1.08 29.75
N LEU A 115 17.08 -2.32 30.21
CA LEU A 115 16.07 -3.00 31.03
C LEU A 115 15.80 -2.26 32.34
N ASN A 116 16.83 -1.65 32.95
CA ASN A 116 16.68 -0.86 34.16
C ASN A 116 16.00 0.49 33.90
N ASP A 117 16.46 1.22 32.87
CA ASP A 117 15.96 2.55 32.52
C ASP A 117 14.49 2.50 32.09
N LYS A 118 14.09 1.41 31.41
CA LYS A 118 12.71 1.20 30.93
C LYS A 118 11.84 0.37 31.87
N ARG A 119 12.36 -0.12 32.99
CA ARG A 119 11.66 -1.06 33.90
C ARG A 119 10.24 -0.64 34.29
N ASN A 120 10.03 0.65 34.56
CA ASN A 120 8.72 1.16 34.96
C ASN A 120 7.78 1.35 33.76
N HIS A 121 8.32 1.74 32.60
CA HIS A 121 7.55 1.99 31.38
C HIS A 121 6.97 0.70 30.78
N VAL A 122 7.63 -0.45 30.98
CA VAL A 122 7.16 -1.77 30.53
C VAL A 122 5.78 -2.14 31.09
N TYR A 123 5.34 -1.54 32.21
CA TYR A 123 3.99 -1.76 32.74
C TYR A 123 2.92 -0.92 32.05
N GLU A 124 3.30 0.17 31.39
CA GLU A 124 2.41 1.08 30.67
C GLU A 124 2.34 0.69 29.19
N ARG A 125 3.50 0.49 28.56
CA ARG A 125 3.67 0.07 27.16
C ARG A 125 4.50 -1.20 27.09
N ASN A 126 4.44 -1.94 25.99
CA ASN A 126 5.41 -3.00 25.75
C ASN A 126 6.76 -2.37 25.35
N LEU A 127 7.87 -3.09 25.49
CA LEU A 127 9.20 -2.59 25.15
C LEU A 127 9.81 -3.46 24.05
N LEU A 128 9.97 -2.91 22.84
CA LEU A 128 10.67 -3.60 21.76
C LEU A 128 12.14 -3.19 21.80
N ILE A 129 13.04 -4.18 21.89
CA ILE A 129 14.49 -3.96 21.85
C ILE A 129 15.03 -4.45 20.51
N LEU A 130 15.67 -3.56 19.75
CA LEU A 130 16.33 -3.86 18.48
C LEU A 130 17.84 -3.81 18.71
N LEU A 131 18.47 -4.99 18.82
CA LEU A 131 19.90 -5.12 19.10
C LEU A 131 20.67 -5.39 17.81
N ALA A 132 21.44 -4.43 17.31
CA ALA A 132 22.29 -4.63 16.16
C ALA A 132 23.74 -4.89 16.57
N THR A 133 24.32 -6.00 16.12
CA THR A 133 25.70 -6.39 16.46
C THR A 133 26.28 -7.33 15.40
N ASP A 134 27.61 -7.33 15.25
CA ASP A 134 28.30 -8.34 14.44
C ASP A 134 28.63 -9.63 15.22
N GLY A 135 28.08 -9.76 16.44
CA GLY A 135 27.70 -11.05 16.97
C GLY A 135 28.72 -11.75 17.84
N VAL A 136 29.58 -11.07 18.61
CA VAL A 136 30.21 -11.72 19.77
C VAL A 136 30.23 -10.76 20.96
N PRO A 137 29.36 -10.92 21.98
CA PRO A 137 29.46 -10.12 23.19
C PRO A 137 30.77 -10.42 23.92
N THR A 138 31.38 -9.39 24.52
CA THR A 138 32.58 -9.55 25.35
C THR A 138 32.33 -9.15 26.80
N ASP A 139 33.00 -9.83 27.74
CA ASP A 139 33.08 -9.43 29.14
C ASP A 139 33.98 -8.19 29.35
N GLU A 140 34.13 -7.76 30.61
CA GLU A 140 35.00 -6.63 31.01
C GLU A 140 36.50 -6.86 30.71
N TYR A 141 36.89 -8.09 30.35
CA TYR A 141 38.24 -8.48 29.97
C TYR A 141 38.37 -8.79 28.47
N GLU A 142 37.40 -8.34 27.65
CA GLU A 142 37.34 -8.56 26.20
C GLU A 142 37.25 -10.04 25.78
N ARG A 143 36.76 -10.92 26.65
CA ARG A 143 36.58 -12.35 26.35
C ARG A 143 35.16 -12.62 25.89
N PRO A 144 34.93 -13.53 24.92
CA PRO A 144 33.58 -13.89 24.50
C PRO A 144 32.69 -14.33 25.67
N ASP A 145 31.54 -13.66 25.84
CA ASP A 145 30.60 -13.88 26.95
C ASP A 145 29.15 -14.07 26.47
N VAL A 146 29.02 -15.01 25.53
CA VAL A 146 27.73 -15.43 24.94
C VAL A 146 26.78 -15.96 26.03
N ARG A 147 27.31 -16.66 27.05
CA ARG A 147 26.50 -17.28 28.12
C ARG A 147 25.80 -16.27 29.01
N THR A 148 26.46 -15.17 29.37
CA THR A 148 25.82 -14.15 30.21
C THR A 148 24.75 -13.41 29.42
N LEU A 149 24.97 -13.14 28.13
CA LEU A 149 23.94 -12.55 27.28
C LEU A 149 22.71 -13.46 27.16
N GLU A 150 22.91 -14.76 26.93
CA GLU A 150 21.82 -15.74 26.94
C GLU A 150 21.04 -15.73 28.26
N HIS A 151 21.74 -15.63 29.39
CA HIS A 151 21.13 -15.54 30.70
C HIS A 151 20.23 -14.32 30.85
N VAL A 152 20.70 -13.14 30.43
CA VAL A 152 19.93 -11.88 30.47
C VAL A 152 18.69 -11.99 29.60
N LEU A 153 18.83 -12.47 28.36
CA LEU A 153 17.73 -12.64 27.42
C LEU A 153 16.68 -13.64 27.91
N LYS A 154 17.06 -14.69 28.65
CA LYS A 154 16.11 -15.68 29.17
C LYS A 154 15.47 -15.29 30.51
N ASN A 155 16.22 -14.63 31.39
CA ASN A 155 15.86 -14.55 32.81
C ASN A 155 15.66 -13.11 33.32
N GLU A 156 16.23 -12.11 32.65
CA GLU A 156 16.19 -10.71 33.13
C GLU A 156 15.14 -9.86 32.38
N ARG A 157 14.70 -10.29 31.19
CA ARG A 157 13.56 -9.67 30.48
C ARG A 157 12.24 -9.95 31.19
N THR A 158 11.83 -9.07 32.10
CA THR A 158 10.62 -9.28 32.92
C THR A 158 9.64 -8.12 32.82
N PRO A 159 8.35 -8.38 32.48
CA PRO A 159 7.79 -9.67 32.05
C PRO A 159 8.17 -9.99 30.61
N ILE A 160 8.65 -11.22 30.37
CA ILE A 160 9.23 -11.66 29.08
C ILE A 160 8.28 -11.46 27.89
N ASN A 161 6.98 -11.63 28.08
CA ASN A 161 5.97 -11.45 27.03
C ASN A 161 5.76 -10.00 26.58
N ARG A 162 6.28 -9.02 27.34
CA ARG A 162 6.16 -7.59 27.01
C ARG A 162 7.48 -7.00 26.53
N ILE A 163 8.56 -7.78 26.48
CA ILE A 163 9.89 -7.32 26.09
C ILE A 163 10.44 -8.19 24.95
N PRO A 164 9.83 -8.14 23.75
CA PRO A 164 10.40 -8.80 22.58
C PRO A 164 11.75 -8.18 22.20
N VAL A 165 12.62 -9.01 21.63
CA VAL A 165 13.94 -8.60 21.14
C VAL A 165 14.07 -9.03 19.68
N THR A 166 14.52 -8.15 18.81
CA THR A 166 15.02 -8.54 17.49
C THR A 166 16.53 -8.28 17.45
N ILE A 167 17.32 -9.30 17.10
CA ILE A 167 18.75 -9.14 16.87
C ILE A 167 18.99 -8.93 15.37
N ILE A 168 19.60 -7.81 15.02
CA ILE A 168 20.01 -7.50 13.64
C ILE A 168 21.47 -7.92 13.50
N ALA A 169 21.72 -9.05 12.84
CA ALA A 169 23.05 -9.60 12.66
C ALA A 169 23.79 -8.81 11.57
N CYS A 170 24.86 -8.12 11.95
CA CYS A 170 25.71 -7.35 11.06
C CYS A 170 27.02 -8.11 10.75
N THR A 171 26.92 -9.40 10.44
CA THR A 171 28.10 -10.28 10.29
C THR A 171 27.90 -11.33 9.22
N ASP A 172 28.98 -11.67 8.54
CA ASP A 172 29.10 -12.79 7.59
C ASP A 172 29.83 -13.99 8.22
N ASP A 173 30.12 -13.95 9.53
CA ASP A 173 30.77 -15.04 10.24
C ASP A 173 29.78 -16.17 10.59
N ASP A 174 29.95 -17.32 9.94
CA ASP A 174 29.11 -18.51 10.14
C ASP A 174 29.01 -18.95 11.61
N LYS A 175 30.07 -18.78 12.41
CA LYS A 175 30.06 -19.20 13.84
C LYS A 175 29.23 -18.24 14.70
N CYS A 176 29.25 -16.96 14.36
CA CYS A 176 28.40 -15.97 15.00
C CYS A 176 26.93 -16.27 14.69
N MET A 177 26.62 -16.57 13.42
CA MET A 177 25.26 -16.94 13.04
C MET A 177 24.80 -18.26 13.65
N GLU A 178 25.69 -19.24 13.85
CA GLU A 178 25.33 -20.54 14.44
C GLU A 178 24.65 -20.41 15.82
N TYR A 179 25.22 -19.61 16.74
CA TYR A 179 24.63 -19.47 18.07
C TYR A 179 23.44 -18.51 18.08
N LEU A 180 23.41 -17.48 17.22
CA LEU A 180 22.27 -16.58 17.10
C LEU A 180 21.04 -17.35 16.62
N ASN A 181 21.19 -18.17 15.57
CA ASN A 181 20.12 -19.04 15.07
C ASN A 181 19.71 -20.14 16.06
N ASP A 182 20.59 -20.52 17.00
CA ASP A 182 20.24 -21.41 18.11
C ASP A 182 19.38 -20.70 19.17
N TRP A 183 19.61 -19.41 19.39
CA TRP A 183 18.86 -18.59 20.33
C TRP A 183 17.48 -18.23 19.81
N ASP A 184 17.39 -17.86 18.55
CA ASP A 184 16.15 -17.63 17.79
C ASP A 184 15.11 -18.72 18.09
N LYS A 185 15.53 -19.98 17.98
CA LYS A 185 14.69 -21.18 18.23
C LYS A 185 14.33 -21.45 19.67
N LYS A 186 15.05 -20.88 20.65
CA LYS A 186 15.01 -21.31 22.06
C LYS A 186 14.57 -20.22 23.01
N ILE A 187 14.72 -18.96 22.62
CA ILE A 187 14.45 -17.80 23.47
C ILE A 187 13.10 -17.23 23.04
N LEU A 188 12.15 -17.19 23.97
CA LEU A 188 10.81 -16.70 23.68
C LEU A 188 10.82 -15.22 23.26
N ASN A 189 10.05 -14.89 22.22
CA ASN A 189 9.93 -13.52 21.67
C ASN A 189 11.31 -12.92 21.35
N LEU A 190 12.14 -13.71 20.67
CA LEU A 190 13.42 -13.30 20.15
C LEU A 190 13.50 -13.75 18.69
N ASP A 191 13.76 -12.82 17.78
CA ASP A 191 13.99 -13.08 16.36
C ASP A 191 15.40 -12.63 15.98
N VAL A 192 16.06 -13.35 15.09
CA VAL A 192 17.37 -12.99 14.52
C VAL A 192 17.21 -12.72 13.02
N VAL A 193 17.55 -11.51 12.60
CA VAL A 193 17.47 -11.08 11.20
C VAL A 193 18.87 -10.88 10.65
N ASP A 194 19.19 -11.55 9.54
CA ASP A 194 20.47 -11.42 8.83
C ASP A 194 20.50 -10.15 7.95
N ASP A 195 21.55 -9.96 7.16
CA ASP A 195 21.57 -8.97 6.09
C ASP A 195 20.43 -9.21 5.10
N TYR A 196 19.94 -8.15 4.44
CA TYR A 196 18.79 -8.24 3.52
C TYR A 196 18.94 -9.32 2.43
N VAL A 197 20.15 -9.53 1.91
CA VAL A 197 20.41 -10.47 0.83
C VAL A 197 20.29 -11.90 1.35
N ASN A 198 20.86 -12.20 2.50
CA ASN A 198 20.78 -13.53 3.10
C ASN A 198 19.40 -13.80 3.67
N GLU A 199 18.81 -12.86 4.39
CA GLU A 199 17.46 -12.95 4.93
C GLU A 199 16.45 -13.30 3.82
N LYS A 200 16.50 -12.55 2.71
CA LYS A 200 15.67 -12.83 1.54
C LYS A 200 15.89 -14.23 0.98
N LYS A 201 17.13 -14.71 0.90
CA LYS A 201 17.43 -16.06 0.40
C LYS A 201 16.86 -17.12 1.36
N GLN A 202 16.97 -16.93 2.67
CA GLN A 202 16.47 -17.86 3.68
C GLN A 202 14.93 -17.93 3.60
N ILE A 203 14.26 -16.78 3.58
CA ILE A 203 12.80 -16.69 3.39
C ILE A 203 12.38 -17.33 2.06
N GLN A 204 13.07 -17.06 0.95
CA GLN A 204 12.73 -17.67 -0.33
C GLN A 204 13.02 -19.18 -0.38
N ALA A 205 14.02 -19.66 0.36
CA ALA A 205 14.27 -21.09 0.51
C ALA A 205 13.13 -21.75 1.32
N CYS A 206 12.64 -21.08 2.36
CA CYS A 206 11.55 -21.56 3.19
C CYS A 206 10.19 -21.42 2.49
N GLN A 207 9.77 -20.21 2.13
CA GLN A 207 8.45 -19.86 1.57
C GLN A 207 8.29 -20.14 0.09
N GLY A 208 9.40 -20.23 -0.65
CA GLY A 208 9.42 -20.50 -2.09
C GLY A 208 10.09 -19.37 -2.85
N ARG A 209 10.73 -19.72 -3.97
CA ARG A 209 11.62 -18.82 -4.74
C ARG A 209 10.96 -17.51 -5.17
N ASP A 210 9.64 -17.54 -5.38
CA ASP A 210 8.86 -16.40 -5.84
C ASP A 210 8.15 -15.65 -4.69
N PHE A 211 8.48 -15.95 -3.43
CA PHE A 211 7.90 -15.25 -2.29
C PHE A 211 8.28 -13.76 -2.36
N PRO A 212 7.30 -12.85 -2.33
CA PRO A 212 7.55 -11.41 -2.37
C PRO A 212 8.15 -10.97 -1.05
N PHE A 213 9.42 -10.57 -1.08
CA PHE A 213 10.13 -10.01 0.05
C PHE A 213 11.10 -8.95 -0.45
N GLY A 214 10.70 -7.69 -0.30
CA GLY A 214 11.47 -6.51 -0.67
C GLY A 214 12.22 -5.91 0.52
N PHE A 215 12.97 -4.83 0.27
CA PHE A 215 13.67 -4.12 1.35
C PHE A 215 12.71 -3.48 2.35
N GLY A 216 11.50 -3.06 1.92
CA GLY A 216 10.46 -2.59 2.84
C GLY A 216 10.01 -3.70 3.79
N ASP A 217 9.75 -4.90 3.26
CA ASP A 217 9.36 -6.07 4.06
C ASP A 217 10.45 -6.49 5.04
N TYR A 218 11.72 -6.37 4.64
CA TYR A 218 12.89 -6.58 5.50
C TYR A 218 12.91 -5.64 6.70
N ILE A 219 12.69 -4.34 6.47
CA ILE A 219 12.58 -3.34 7.55
C ILE A 219 11.42 -3.68 8.50
N VAL A 220 10.32 -4.22 7.97
CA VAL A 220 9.20 -4.68 8.81
C VAL A 220 9.53 -5.95 9.58
N LYS A 221 10.22 -6.94 8.99
CA LYS A 221 10.68 -8.13 9.73
C LYS A 221 11.58 -7.73 10.90
N ILE A 222 12.49 -6.76 10.72
CA ILE A 222 13.30 -6.23 11.84
C ILE A 222 12.42 -5.72 12.99
N LEU A 223 11.35 -4.98 12.68
CA LEU A 223 10.45 -4.44 13.70
C LEU A 223 9.52 -5.49 14.32
N MET A 224 9.14 -6.51 13.55
CA MET A 224 8.02 -7.38 13.87
C MET A 224 8.42 -8.80 14.24
N GLY A 225 9.62 -9.27 13.88
CA GLY A 225 10.04 -10.65 14.08
C GLY A 225 9.94 -11.09 15.54
N GLY A 226 10.52 -10.31 16.48
CA GLY A 226 10.38 -10.60 17.90
C GLY A 226 8.96 -10.39 18.46
N VAL A 227 8.10 -9.68 17.74
CA VAL A 227 6.76 -9.22 18.19
C VAL A 227 5.64 -10.16 17.76
N ASP A 228 5.70 -10.63 16.51
CA ASP A 228 4.66 -11.41 15.84
C ASP A 228 5.29 -12.64 15.20
N SER A 229 4.89 -13.82 15.70
CA SER A 229 5.45 -15.10 15.28
C SER A 229 5.28 -15.38 13.78
N TRP A 230 4.35 -14.69 13.10
CA TRP A 230 4.23 -14.82 11.65
C TRP A 230 5.47 -14.30 10.91
N PHE A 231 6.11 -13.24 11.42
CA PHE A 231 7.35 -12.70 10.86
C PHE A 231 8.56 -13.53 11.25
N ASP A 232 8.61 -13.97 12.51
CA ASP A 232 9.59 -14.94 13.04
C ASP A 232 9.64 -16.21 12.17
N ASP A 233 8.47 -16.77 11.84
CA ASP A 233 8.38 -18.01 11.06
C ASP A 233 8.79 -17.85 9.58
N LEU A 234 8.98 -16.63 9.03
CA LEU A 234 9.18 -16.41 7.58
C LEU A 234 10.38 -17.15 7.00
N ASP A 235 11.46 -17.30 7.73
CA ASP A 235 12.69 -17.98 7.32
C ASP A 235 12.78 -19.40 7.89
N GLU A 236 12.00 -19.71 8.94
CA GLU A 236 12.04 -21.01 9.60
C GLU A 236 11.01 -22.03 9.09
N LYS A 237 9.77 -21.59 8.83
CA LYS A 237 8.62 -22.48 8.60
C LYS A 237 7.71 -21.93 7.51
N LYS A 238 7.08 -22.81 6.73
CA LYS A 238 6.05 -22.37 5.76
C LYS A 238 4.94 -21.63 6.50
N VAL A 239 4.83 -20.33 6.26
CA VAL A 239 3.70 -19.55 6.76
C VAL A 239 2.60 -19.60 5.71
N THR A 240 1.40 -19.93 6.15
CA THR A 240 0.25 -19.94 5.24
C THR A 240 -0.21 -18.49 5.08
N ILE A 241 -0.07 -17.93 3.89
CA ILE A 241 -0.82 -16.73 3.50
C ILE A 241 -2.23 -17.20 3.16
N ASN A 242 -3.07 -17.59 4.13
CA ASN A 242 -4.53 -17.79 3.93
C ASN A 242 -5.31 -18.00 5.24
N ASN A 243 -6.50 -17.40 5.26
CA ASN A 243 -7.56 -17.39 6.27
C ASN A 243 -7.80 -18.72 7.03
N GLU A 244 -7.09 -18.95 8.14
CA GLU A 244 -7.50 -19.93 9.15
C GLU A 244 -7.74 -19.27 10.52
N ARG A 245 -9.03 -19.14 10.86
CA ARG A 245 -9.57 -19.50 12.19
C ARG A 245 -11.08 -19.78 12.12
N GLN A 246 -11.42 -21.05 11.90
CA GLN A 246 -12.36 -21.81 12.75
C GLN A 246 -11.78 -23.22 12.85
N SER A 247 -11.23 -23.69 13.97
CA SER A 247 -11.96 -23.94 15.21
C SER A 247 -11.02 -24.19 16.41
N ASN A 248 -11.52 -23.79 17.60
CA ASN A 248 -11.21 -24.30 18.94
C ASN A 248 -9.90 -23.90 19.63
N THR A 249 -9.87 -22.73 20.27
CA THR A 249 -10.11 -22.51 21.72
C THR A 249 -9.40 -21.25 22.20
N ALA A 250 -10.17 -20.34 22.82
CA ALA A 250 -9.77 -19.24 23.70
C ALA A 250 -8.80 -18.15 23.15
N THR A 251 -9.29 -16.92 23.25
CA THR A 251 -8.58 -15.62 23.30
C THR A 251 -8.15 -14.93 21.99
N HIS A 252 -8.88 -13.83 21.75
CA HIS A 252 -8.61 -12.56 21.08
C HIS A 252 -8.19 -12.51 19.59
N GLU A 253 -9.03 -11.83 18.82
CA GLU A 253 -9.04 -11.60 17.38
C GLU A 253 -8.24 -10.34 16.98
N SER A 254 -7.47 -10.42 15.90
CA SER A 254 -7.15 -9.27 15.03
C SER A 254 -7.09 -9.74 13.58
N TYR A 255 -8.02 -9.20 12.79
CA TYR A 255 -8.36 -9.50 11.39
C TYR A 255 -7.34 -8.87 10.41
N GLU A 256 -7.04 -9.53 9.28
CA GLU A 256 -6.46 -8.93 8.07
C GLU A 256 -7.56 -9.10 6.98
N GLU A 257 -8.17 -8.01 6.52
CA GLU A 257 -9.41 -8.07 5.72
C GLU A 257 -9.18 -8.59 4.30
N HIS A 258 -9.52 -9.85 4.05
CA HIS A 258 -9.98 -10.29 2.73
C HIS A 258 -11.20 -9.45 2.38
N ILE A 259 -11.08 -8.49 1.44
CA ILE A 259 -12.24 -7.67 1.05
C ILE A 259 -13.22 -8.57 0.27
N PRO A 260 -14.38 -8.96 0.85
CA PRO A 260 -15.22 -9.98 0.26
C PRO A 260 -15.80 -9.47 -1.08
N GLY A 261 -15.58 -10.21 -2.15
CA GLY A 261 -16.10 -9.87 -3.48
C GLY A 261 -15.09 -9.26 -4.45
N LEU A 262 -13.95 -8.75 -3.98
CA LEU A 262 -12.93 -8.15 -4.86
C LEU A 262 -12.33 -9.17 -5.83
N ASP A 263 -11.91 -10.34 -5.35
CA ASP A 263 -11.39 -11.43 -6.22
C ASP A 263 -12.41 -11.91 -7.25
N ARG A 264 -13.69 -11.94 -6.86
CA ARG A 264 -14.78 -12.30 -7.77
C ARG A 264 -14.93 -11.24 -8.86
N PHE A 265 -14.84 -9.96 -8.49
CA PHE A 265 -14.93 -8.84 -9.42
C PHE A 265 -13.73 -8.85 -10.39
N ILE A 266 -12.50 -8.97 -9.88
CA ILE A 266 -11.27 -9.05 -10.67
C ILE A 266 -11.36 -10.18 -11.70
N ARG A 267 -11.78 -11.38 -11.28
CA ARG A 267 -11.94 -12.52 -12.21
C ARG A 267 -13.06 -12.31 -13.22
N ARG A 268 -14.19 -11.74 -12.78
CA ARG A 268 -15.36 -11.50 -13.64
C ARG A 268 -15.07 -10.50 -14.75
N TYR A 269 -14.33 -9.45 -14.45
CA TYR A 269 -14.01 -8.37 -15.38
C TYR A 269 -12.60 -8.47 -15.98
N GLU A 270 -11.90 -9.56 -15.70
CA GLU A 270 -10.54 -9.83 -16.21
C GLU A 270 -9.57 -8.67 -15.96
N ILE A 271 -9.64 -8.07 -14.77
CA ILE A 271 -8.77 -6.94 -14.40
C ILE A 271 -7.32 -7.42 -14.34
N SER A 272 -6.45 -6.70 -15.04
CA SER A 272 -5.03 -6.96 -15.08
C SER A 272 -4.42 -6.88 -13.66
N PRO A 273 -3.52 -7.80 -13.27
CA PRO A 273 -2.96 -7.80 -11.91
C PRO A 273 -2.34 -6.46 -11.50
N SER A 274 -1.62 -5.80 -12.41
CA SER A 274 -1.00 -4.49 -12.15
C SER A 274 -2.01 -3.35 -11.94
N PHE A 275 -3.25 -3.49 -12.43
CA PHE A 275 -4.35 -2.58 -12.19
C PHE A 275 -5.01 -2.90 -10.83
N ALA A 276 -5.29 -4.18 -10.59
CA ALA A 276 -5.92 -4.65 -9.36
C ALA A 276 -5.12 -4.34 -8.09
N GLU A 277 -3.79 -4.49 -8.12
CA GLU A 277 -2.90 -4.21 -6.98
C GLU A 277 -2.99 -2.76 -6.48
N ARG A 278 -3.32 -1.82 -7.38
CA ARG A 278 -3.38 -0.39 -7.07
C ARG A 278 -4.71 0.05 -6.46
N LEU A 279 -5.77 -0.75 -6.58
CA LEU A 279 -7.10 -0.45 -6.02
C LEU A 279 -7.10 -0.28 -4.49
N ASN A 280 -6.12 -0.87 -3.80
CA ASN A 280 -5.96 -0.69 -2.36
C ASN A 280 -5.76 0.77 -1.93
N GLN A 281 -5.34 1.66 -2.84
CA GLN A 281 -5.24 3.10 -2.57
C GLN A 281 -6.61 3.75 -2.31
N LEU A 282 -7.71 3.12 -2.73
CA LEU A 282 -9.07 3.57 -2.48
C LEU A 282 -9.53 3.28 -1.04
N LYS A 283 -8.78 2.49 -0.25
CA LYS A 283 -9.10 2.29 1.17
C LYS A 283 -9.09 3.64 1.89
N GLY A 284 -10.19 3.96 2.57
CA GLY A 284 -10.35 5.22 3.28
C GLY A 284 -10.73 6.41 2.39
N TYR A 285 -11.12 6.18 1.14
CA TYR A 285 -11.85 7.15 0.35
C TYR A 285 -13.35 7.08 0.63
N GLU A 286 -13.99 8.24 0.71
CA GLU A 286 -15.41 8.44 0.45
C GLU A 286 -15.58 8.61 -1.06
N ILE A 287 -16.48 7.84 -1.68
CA ILE A 287 -16.67 7.88 -3.14
C ILE A 287 -18.04 8.50 -3.45
N VAL A 288 -18.04 9.50 -4.32
CA VAL A 288 -19.25 10.20 -4.76
C VAL A 288 -19.35 10.20 -6.29
N PHE A 289 -20.49 9.82 -6.82
CA PHE A 289 -20.87 10.04 -8.21
C PHE A 289 -21.69 11.31 -8.36
N ILE A 290 -21.42 12.04 -9.45
CA ILE A 290 -22.33 13.04 -10.01
C ILE A 290 -22.71 12.55 -11.40
N CYS A 291 -23.96 12.14 -11.58
CA CYS A 291 -24.48 11.59 -12.82
C CYS A 291 -25.29 12.64 -13.58
N ASP A 292 -24.86 12.91 -14.81
CA ASP A 292 -25.64 13.68 -15.78
C ASP A 292 -26.88 12.90 -16.21
N ASP A 293 -28.03 13.44 -15.86
CA ASP A 293 -29.34 12.96 -16.24
C ASP A 293 -30.11 13.99 -17.04
N SER A 294 -29.40 14.86 -17.75
CA SER A 294 -29.97 15.88 -18.64
C SER A 294 -30.54 15.28 -19.93
N GLY A 295 -31.39 16.03 -20.62
CA GLY A 295 -32.06 15.55 -21.83
C GLY A 295 -31.12 15.11 -22.96
N SER A 296 -29.88 15.64 -23.03
CA SER A 296 -28.88 15.27 -24.05
C SER A 296 -28.42 13.82 -23.92
N MET A 297 -28.50 13.24 -22.73
CA MET A 297 -28.12 11.84 -22.48
C MET A 297 -29.01 10.83 -23.22
N ASN A 298 -30.17 11.24 -23.74
CA ASN A 298 -31.00 10.42 -24.65
C ASN A 298 -30.40 10.26 -26.05
N THR A 299 -29.29 10.94 -26.36
CA THR A 299 -28.65 10.87 -27.68
C THR A 299 -28.14 9.44 -27.94
N PRO A 300 -28.51 8.81 -29.07
CA PRO A 300 -27.97 7.51 -29.46
C PRO A 300 -26.47 7.59 -29.76
N LEU A 301 -25.71 6.59 -29.31
CA LEU A 301 -24.30 6.41 -29.66
C LEU A 301 -24.20 5.77 -31.06
N ASP A 302 -23.23 6.19 -31.87
CA ASP A 302 -22.99 5.60 -33.19
C ASP A 302 -22.17 4.30 -33.10
N GLU A 303 -22.85 3.18 -32.86
CA GLU A 303 -22.24 1.86 -32.98
C GLU A 303 -22.06 1.47 -34.47
N GLY A 304 -20.81 1.17 -34.85
CA GLY A 304 -20.48 0.69 -36.19
C GLY A 304 -21.25 -0.58 -36.59
N SER A 305 -22.16 -0.41 -37.55
CA SER A 305 -22.66 -1.43 -38.49
C SER A 305 -23.17 -2.79 -37.98
N ASP A 306 -23.88 -2.88 -36.84
CA ASP A 306 -24.68 -4.08 -36.55
C ASP A 306 -26.18 -3.77 -36.44
N SER A 307 -26.93 -4.26 -37.44
CA SER A 307 -28.25 -3.74 -37.83
C SER A 307 -29.42 -4.40 -37.10
N SER A 308 -29.27 -4.78 -35.83
CA SER A 308 -30.23 -5.69 -35.19
C SER A 308 -30.78 -5.31 -33.82
N HIS A 309 -30.17 -4.45 -33.01
CA HIS A 309 -30.68 -4.16 -31.65
C HIS A 309 -30.82 -2.66 -31.42
N THR A 310 -31.74 -2.25 -30.53
CA THR A 310 -31.96 -0.85 -30.13
C THR A 310 -30.64 -0.12 -29.91
N LYS A 311 -30.40 1.00 -30.62
CA LYS A 311 -29.19 1.81 -30.45
C LYS A 311 -29.07 2.22 -28.99
N LYS A 312 -27.95 1.90 -28.34
CA LYS A 312 -27.64 2.36 -26.99
C LYS A 312 -27.55 3.88 -26.98
N THR A 313 -28.10 4.50 -25.95
CA THR A 313 -27.97 5.94 -25.68
C THR A 313 -26.78 6.21 -24.77
N ARG A 314 -26.35 7.48 -24.68
CA ARG A 314 -25.36 7.92 -23.68
C ARG A 314 -25.80 7.61 -22.26
N TRP A 315 -27.12 7.69 -21.99
CA TRP A 315 -27.72 7.26 -20.73
C TRP A 315 -27.52 5.77 -20.46
N ASP A 316 -27.67 4.91 -21.49
CA ASP A 316 -27.43 3.48 -21.34
C ASP A 316 -25.98 3.15 -21.01
N GLU A 317 -25.03 3.87 -21.61
CA GLU A 317 -23.62 3.77 -21.28
C GLU A 317 -23.33 4.22 -19.84
N LEU A 318 -23.83 5.40 -19.44
CA LEU A 318 -23.68 5.90 -18.06
C LEU A 318 -24.23 4.90 -17.05
N LYS A 319 -25.44 4.36 -17.27
CA LYS A 319 -26.04 3.33 -16.41
C LYS A 319 -25.14 2.12 -16.26
N GLN A 320 -24.57 1.63 -17.37
CA GLN A 320 -23.68 0.46 -17.37
C GLN A 320 -22.39 0.73 -16.59
N ILE A 321 -21.76 1.89 -16.84
CA ILE A 321 -20.50 2.28 -16.19
C ILE A 321 -20.73 2.50 -14.70
N VAL A 322 -21.68 3.36 -14.32
CA VAL A 322 -21.95 3.68 -12.91
C VAL A 322 -22.34 2.43 -12.13
N SER A 323 -23.20 1.56 -12.68
CA SER A 323 -23.55 0.30 -12.01
C SER A 323 -22.33 -0.58 -11.76
N THR A 324 -21.45 -0.71 -12.75
CA THR A 324 -20.24 -1.55 -12.64
C THR A 324 -19.24 -0.95 -11.66
N VAL A 325 -19.02 0.37 -11.72
CA VAL A 325 -18.09 1.06 -10.83
C VAL A 325 -18.63 1.08 -9.40
N VAL A 326 -19.93 1.26 -9.18
CA VAL A 326 -20.54 1.19 -7.83
C VAL A 326 -20.35 -0.18 -7.20
N ASP A 327 -20.51 -1.27 -7.95
CA ASP A 327 -20.25 -2.62 -7.45
C ASP A 327 -18.78 -2.84 -7.04
N LEU A 328 -17.83 -2.15 -7.69
CA LEU A 328 -16.41 -2.18 -7.31
C LEU A 328 -16.07 -1.19 -6.18
N ALA A 329 -16.59 0.03 -6.23
CA ALA A 329 -16.32 1.09 -5.28
C ALA A 329 -16.88 0.75 -3.89
N SER A 330 -18.07 0.16 -3.82
CA SER A 330 -18.72 -0.27 -2.56
C SER A 330 -17.97 -1.39 -1.83
N ILE A 331 -17.01 -2.05 -2.50
CA ILE A 331 -16.10 -3.02 -1.87
C ILE A 331 -15.11 -2.28 -0.94
N PHE A 332 -14.70 -1.06 -1.31
CA PHE A 332 -13.74 -0.25 -0.55
C PHE A 332 -14.43 0.78 0.35
N ASP A 333 -15.64 1.20 -0.01
CA ASP A 333 -16.44 2.18 0.73
C ASP A 333 -17.53 1.49 1.58
N THR A 334 -17.23 1.21 2.85
CA THR A 334 -18.06 0.33 3.70
C THR A 334 -19.45 0.88 4.06
N ASP A 335 -19.59 2.20 4.10
CA ASP A 335 -20.86 2.92 4.26
C ASP A 335 -21.62 3.07 2.93
N GLY A 336 -20.97 2.78 1.81
CA GLY A 336 -21.54 2.82 0.47
C GLY A 336 -21.28 4.15 -0.23
N VAL A 337 -21.48 4.14 -1.55
CA VAL A 337 -21.22 5.26 -2.44
C VAL A 337 -22.42 6.20 -2.49
N ASP A 338 -22.19 7.50 -2.54
CA ASP A 338 -23.26 8.48 -2.75
C ASP A 338 -23.38 8.83 -4.23
N VAL A 339 -24.61 8.89 -4.74
CA VAL A 339 -24.92 9.16 -6.15
C VAL A 339 -25.81 10.39 -6.24
N TYR A 340 -25.23 11.49 -6.70
CA TYR A 340 -25.93 12.73 -7.01
C TYR A 340 -26.33 12.72 -8.47
N PHE A 341 -27.45 13.35 -8.78
CA PHE A 341 -27.91 13.57 -10.15
C PHE A 341 -28.05 15.07 -10.40
N LEU A 342 -28.03 15.48 -11.67
CA LEU A 342 -28.15 16.89 -12.02
C LEU A 342 -29.59 17.41 -11.88
N ASN A 343 -30.58 16.58 -12.20
CA ASN A 343 -31.98 16.97 -12.32
C ASN A 343 -32.93 16.20 -11.38
N ARG A 344 -32.40 15.36 -10.49
CA ARG A 344 -33.19 14.62 -9.48
C ARG A 344 -32.46 14.47 -8.15
N GLU A 345 -33.21 14.01 -7.15
CA GLU A 345 -32.70 13.84 -5.78
C GLU A 345 -31.55 12.82 -5.70
N PRO A 346 -30.54 13.06 -4.85
CA PRO A 346 -29.43 12.14 -4.64
C PRO A 346 -29.87 10.86 -3.92
N MET A 347 -29.10 9.79 -4.12
CA MET A 347 -29.17 8.57 -3.32
C MET A 347 -27.89 8.37 -2.54
N PHE A 348 -28.02 8.16 -1.23
CA PHE A 348 -26.87 8.01 -0.34
C PHE A 348 -26.66 6.54 0.05
N HIS A 349 -25.41 6.20 0.38
CA HIS A 349 -25.04 4.89 0.92
C HIS A 349 -25.44 3.71 0.02
N VAL A 350 -25.24 3.85 -1.29
CA VAL A 350 -25.49 2.81 -2.29
C VAL A 350 -24.37 1.76 -2.18
N LYS A 351 -24.74 0.51 -1.92
CA LYS A 351 -23.80 -0.59 -1.66
C LYS A 351 -23.67 -1.60 -2.79
N ASN A 352 -24.55 -1.51 -3.80
CA ASN A 352 -24.50 -2.32 -5.01
C ASN A 352 -25.43 -1.72 -6.09
N SER A 353 -25.18 -2.13 -7.32
CA SER A 353 -25.89 -1.67 -8.51
C SER A 353 -27.39 -1.94 -8.52
N SER A 354 -27.86 -3.00 -7.85
CA SER A 354 -29.30 -3.33 -7.84
C SER A 354 -30.16 -2.24 -7.17
N GLN A 355 -29.57 -1.45 -6.28
CA GLN A 355 -30.26 -0.30 -5.66
C GLN A 355 -30.49 0.86 -6.64
N LEU A 356 -29.74 0.91 -7.75
CA LEU A 356 -29.84 1.94 -8.77
C LEU A 356 -30.90 1.63 -9.85
N GLU A 357 -31.41 0.39 -9.92
CA GLU A 357 -32.31 -0.06 -11.00
C GLU A 357 -33.54 0.85 -11.15
N ASN A 358 -34.19 1.21 -10.04
CA ASN A 358 -35.40 2.03 -10.09
C ASN A 358 -35.12 3.47 -10.52
N ILE A 359 -34.02 4.07 -10.06
CA ILE A 359 -33.69 5.45 -10.41
C ILE A 359 -33.19 5.55 -11.85
N PHE A 360 -32.47 4.52 -12.32
CA PHE A 360 -32.01 4.42 -13.71
C PHE A 360 -33.10 4.00 -14.70
N ALA A 361 -34.24 3.50 -14.24
CA ALA A 361 -35.41 3.27 -15.07
C ALA A 361 -36.13 4.56 -15.48
N MET A 362 -35.86 5.69 -14.81
CA MET A 362 -36.36 7.00 -15.22
C MET A 362 -35.47 7.56 -16.34
N GLU A 363 -36.10 8.05 -17.40
CA GLU A 363 -35.39 8.69 -18.51
C GLU A 363 -34.76 10.02 -18.07
N PRO A 364 -33.62 10.40 -18.65
CA PRO A 364 -32.95 11.66 -18.35
C PRO A 364 -33.69 12.83 -19.02
N GLU A 365 -33.79 13.96 -18.32
CA GLU A 365 -34.47 15.17 -18.74
C GLU A 365 -33.88 16.41 -18.05
N GLY A 366 -34.16 17.61 -18.57
CA GLY A 366 -33.67 18.86 -17.99
C GLY A 366 -32.35 19.33 -18.57
N SER A 367 -31.72 20.28 -17.89
CA SER A 367 -30.47 20.94 -18.29
C SER A 367 -29.26 20.27 -17.64
N THR A 368 -28.05 20.84 -17.76
CA THR A 368 -26.79 20.24 -17.28
C THR A 368 -26.17 21.07 -16.13
N PRO A 369 -26.86 21.26 -14.98
CA PRO A 369 -26.40 22.13 -13.88
C PRO A 369 -25.29 21.49 -13.02
N ILE A 370 -24.13 21.18 -13.62
CA ILE A 370 -23.00 20.54 -12.92
C ILE A 370 -22.47 21.39 -11.76
N VAL A 371 -22.33 22.70 -11.97
CA VAL A 371 -21.74 23.63 -11.00
C VAL A 371 -22.48 23.64 -9.65
N PRO A 372 -23.81 23.85 -9.58
CA PRO A 372 -24.52 23.83 -8.31
C PRO A 372 -24.46 22.46 -7.61
N VAL A 373 -24.53 21.35 -8.36
CA VAL A 373 -24.45 20.00 -7.76
C VAL A 373 -23.05 19.69 -7.24
N LEU A 374 -21.99 20.06 -7.97
CA LEU A 374 -20.61 19.92 -7.50
C LEU A 374 -20.38 20.72 -6.20
N ARG A 375 -20.90 21.96 -6.14
CA ARG A 375 -20.82 22.76 -4.90
C ARG A 375 -21.62 22.15 -3.76
N GLN A 376 -22.76 21.54 -4.04
CA GLN A 376 -23.54 20.80 -3.05
C GLN A 376 -22.71 19.64 -2.48
N VAL A 377 -22.12 18.79 -3.34
CA VAL A 377 -21.24 17.68 -2.91
C VAL A 377 -20.09 18.19 -2.04
N LEU A 378 -19.38 19.24 -2.48
CA LEU A 378 -18.26 19.81 -1.73
C LEU A 378 -18.69 20.35 -0.36
N ASN A 379 -19.90 20.93 -0.27
CA ASN A 379 -20.44 21.43 0.98
C ASN A 379 -20.87 20.29 1.92
N ASP A 380 -21.61 19.31 1.40
CA ASP A 380 -22.16 18.19 2.16
C ASP A 380 -21.02 17.30 2.72
N LYS A 381 -19.92 17.17 1.98
CA LYS A 381 -18.75 16.39 2.38
C LYS A 381 -17.64 17.19 3.06
N ARG A 382 -17.76 18.51 3.20
CA ARG A 382 -16.69 19.42 3.69
C ARG A 382 -16.00 18.95 4.97
N ASN A 383 -16.77 18.46 5.95
CA ASN A 383 -16.22 18.01 7.23
C ASN A 383 -15.56 16.63 7.13
N HIS A 384 -16.07 15.76 6.26
CA HIS A 384 -15.60 14.39 6.06
C HIS A 384 -14.25 14.34 5.35
N VAL A 385 -13.92 15.34 4.51
CA VAL A 385 -12.65 15.41 3.77
C VAL A 385 -11.43 15.45 4.70
N TYR A 386 -11.58 15.85 5.97
CA TYR A 386 -10.47 15.81 6.94
C TYR A 386 -10.26 14.42 7.56
N GLU A 387 -11.27 13.57 7.53
CA GLU A 387 -11.25 12.20 8.08
C GLU A 387 -10.87 11.19 6.99
N ARG A 388 -11.51 11.29 5.81
CA ARG A 388 -11.31 10.44 4.63
C ARG A 388 -10.97 11.30 3.42
N ASN A 389 -10.32 10.73 2.41
CA ASN A 389 -10.20 11.44 1.12
C ASN A 389 -11.55 11.36 0.39
N LEU A 390 -11.87 12.33 -0.48
CA LEU A 390 -13.12 12.36 -1.23
C LEU A 390 -12.84 12.20 -2.72
N LEU A 391 -13.21 11.07 -3.30
CA LEU A 391 -13.13 10.85 -4.75
C LEU A 391 -14.47 11.26 -5.38
N ILE A 392 -14.44 12.20 -6.32
CA ILE A 392 -15.62 12.62 -7.08
C ILE A 392 -15.51 12.08 -8.50
N LEU A 393 -16.52 11.32 -8.92
CA LEU A 393 -16.66 10.77 -10.27
C LEU A 393 -17.81 11.50 -10.97
N LEU A 394 -17.48 12.36 -11.93
CA LEU A 394 -18.46 13.17 -12.66
C LEU A 394 -18.68 12.56 -14.05
N ALA A 395 -19.83 11.92 -14.27
CA ALA A 395 -20.19 11.35 -15.56
C ALA A 395 -21.12 12.32 -16.32
N THR A 396 -20.73 12.76 -17.51
CA THR A 396 -21.49 13.75 -18.33
C THR A 396 -21.20 13.59 -19.82
N ASP A 397 -22.14 14.02 -20.67
CA ASP A 397 -21.99 14.01 -22.12
C ASP A 397 -21.66 15.37 -22.75
N GLY A 398 -21.42 16.41 -21.94
CA GLY A 398 -21.18 17.71 -22.54
C GLY A 398 -20.92 18.88 -21.61
N VAL A 399 -21.52 20.01 -21.99
CA VAL A 399 -21.17 21.34 -21.49
C VAL A 399 -22.08 21.71 -20.33
N PRO A 400 -21.53 22.11 -19.15
CA PRO A 400 -22.35 22.56 -18.04
C PRO A 400 -23.20 23.78 -18.40
N THR A 401 -24.39 23.90 -17.83
CA THR A 401 -25.31 25.04 -18.02
C THR A 401 -25.58 25.82 -16.72
N ASP A 402 -25.77 27.13 -16.85
CA ASP A 402 -26.20 28.01 -15.75
C ASP A 402 -27.73 27.93 -15.49
N GLU A 403 -28.22 28.74 -14.54
CA GLU A 403 -29.64 28.86 -14.19
C GLU A 403 -30.54 29.35 -15.33
N TYR A 404 -29.97 29.84 -16.44
CA TYR A 404 -30.66 30.26 -17.66
C TYR A 404 -30.39 29.30 -18.83
N GLU A 405 -29.90 28.08 -18.55
CA GLU A 405 -29.56 27.05 -19.54
C GLU A 405 -28.46 27.47 -20.55
N ARG A 406 -27.57 28.39 -20.15
CA ARG A 406 -26.45 28.85 -21.00
C ARG A 406 -25.15 28.13 -20.62
N PRO A 407 -24.23 27.88 -21.57
CA PRO A 407 -22.93 27.28 -21.29
C PRO A 407 -22.14 27.99 -20.17
N ASP A 408 -21.70 27.24 -19.16
CA ASP A 408 -21.02 27.75 -17.96
C ASP A 408 -19.70 27.03 -17.62
N VAL A 409 -18.92 26.73 -18.67
CA VAL A 409 -17.61 26.05 -18.57
C VAL A 409 -16.65 26.78 -17.64
N ARG A 410 -16.66 28.12 -17.66
CA ARG A 410 -15.73 28.94 -16.86
C ARG A 410 -15.96 28.82 -15.36
N THR A 411 -17.23 28.73 -14.93
CA THR A 411 -17.53 28.59 -13.51
C THR A 411 -17.17 27.19 -13.03
N LEU A 412 -17.40 26.16 -13.84
CA LEU A 412 -16.95 24.81 -13.53
C LEU A 412 -15.42 24.74 -13.36
N GLU A 413 -14.66 25.36 -14.27
CA GLU A 413 -13.20 25.47 -14.16
C GLU A 413 -12.78 26.13 -12.85
N HIS A 414 -13.47 27.22 -12.48
CA HIS A 414 -13.20 27.95 -11.25
C HIS A 414 -13.41 27.08 -10.01
N VAL A 415 -14.51 26.34 -9.94
CA VAL A 415 -14.82 25.42 -8.84
C VAL A 415 -13.76 24.33 -8.72
N LEU A 416 -13.41 23.68 -9.83
CA LEU A 416 -12.41 22.62 -9.87
C LEU A 416 -11.01 23.10 -9.47
N LYS A 417 -10.65 24.36 -9.74
CA LYS A 417 -9.33 24.92 -9.36
C LYS A 417 -9.28 25.50 -7.95
N ASN A 418 -10.36 26.12 -7.49
CA ASN A 418 -10.31 27.02 -6.33
C ASN A 418 -11.21 26.60 -5.16
N GLU A 419 -12.23 25.78 -5.39
CA GLU A 419 -13.21 25.43 -4.35
C GLU A 419 -12.97 24.02 -3.77
N ARG A 420 -12.20 23.16 -4.46
CA ARG A 420 -11.73 21.86 -3.91
C ARG A 420 -10.68 22.06 -2.82
N THR A 421 -11.10 22.11 -1.56
CA THR A 421 -10.20 22.39 -0.43
C THR A 421 -10.27 21.30 0.66
N PRO A 422 -9.15 20.66 1.03
CA PRO A 422 -7.82 20.76 0.40
C PRO A 422 -7.76 19.94 -0.91
N ILE A 423 -7.23 20.54 -1.98
CA ILE A 423 -7.27 19.99 -3.35
C ILE A 423 -6.64 18.59 -3.48
N ASN A 424 -5.60 18.30 -2.70
CA ASN A 424 -4.89 17.02 -2.70
C ASN A 424 -5.66 15.88 -2.03
N ARG A 425 -6.79 16.16 -1.37
CA ARG A 425 -7.68 15.15 -0.77
C ARG A 425 -8.99 15.00 -1.53
N ILE A 426 -9.19 15.77 -2.61
CA ILE A 426 -10.41 15.76 -3.42
C ILE A 426 -10.06 15.52 -4.90
N PRO A 427 -9.52 14.33 -5.25
CA PRO A 427 -9.35 13.96 -6.64
C PRO A 427 -10.69 13.89 -7.36
N VAL A 428 -10.69 14.26 -8.64
CA VAL A 428 -11.87 14.21 -9.51
C VAL A 428 -11.51 13.41 -10.75
N THR A 429 -12.40 12.50 -11.16
CA THR A 429 -12.35 11.91 -12.50
C THR A 429 -13.62 12.28 -13.24
N ILE A 430 -13.46 12.83 -14.45
CA ILE A 430 -14.57 13.14 -15.35
C ILE A 430 -14.70 12.00 -16.35
N ILE A 431 -15.88 11.40 -16.44
CA ILE A 431 -16.20 10.30 -17.34
C ILE A 431 -17.01 10.89 -18.49
N ALA A 432 -16.44 10.93 -19.68
CA ALA A 432 -17.12 11.43 -20.87
C ALA A 432 -18.03 10.35 -21.45
N CYS A 433 -19.35 10.57 -21.39
CA CYS A 433 -20.37 9.68 -21.94
C CYS A 433 -20.82 10.18 -23.32
N THR A 434 -19.89 10.39 -24.25
CA THR A 434 -20.20 10.91 -25.58
C THR A 434 -19.20 10.46 -26.63
N ASP A 435 -19.68 10.30 -27.86
CA ASP A 435 -18.90 10.06 -29.08
C ASP A 435 -18.61 11.35 -29.88
N ASP A 436 -18.81 12.52 -29.26
CA ASP A 436 -18.64 13.84 -29.87
C ASP A 436 -17.49 14.59 -29.19
N ASP A 437 -16.29 14.36 -29.71
CA ASP A 437 -15.03 14.94 -29.21
C ASP A 437 -15.06 16.47 -29.13
N LYS A 438 -15.92 17.16 -29.91
CA LYS A 438 -15.95 18.64 -29.94
C LYS A 438 -16.58 19.24 -28.70
N CYS A 439 -17.59 18.58 -28.13
CA CYS A 439 -18.27 19.06 -26.94
C CYS A 439 -17.37 18.96 -25.70
N MET A 440 -16.35 18.10 -25.73
CA MET A 440 -15.45 17.81 -24.62
C MET A 440 -14.03 18.36 -24.80
N GLU A 441 -13.75 19.09 -25.89
CA GLU A 441 -12.40 19.62 -26.19
C GLU A 441 -11.80 20.44 -25.03
N TYR A 442 -12.64 21.13 -24.25
CA TYR A 442 -12.22 21.91 -23.09
C TYR A 442 -11.65 21.06 -21.95
N LEU A 443 -12.09 19.81 -21.81
CA LEU A 443 -11.65 18.89 -20.76
C LEU A 443 -10.22 18.41 -21.00
N ASN A 444 -9.83 18.17 -22.26
CA ASN A 444 -8.46 17.80 -22.63
C ASN A 444 -7.41 18.85 -22.22
N ASP A 445 -7.81 20.13 -22.14
CA ASP A 445 -6.93 21.20 -21.66
C ASP A 445 -6.86 21.24 -20.12
N TRP A 446 -7.93 20.82 -19.45
CA TRP A 446 -8.04 20.81 -18.00
C TRP A 446 -7.29 19.65 -17.36
N ASP A 447 -7.38 18.48 -17.97
CA ASP A 447 -6.66 17.27 -17.62
C ASP A 447 -5.17 17.55 -17.30
N LYS A 448 -4.52 18.31 -18.18
CA LYS A 448 -3.10 18.70 -18.06
C LYS A 448 -2.81 19.82 -17.06
N LYS A 449 -3.81 20.60 -16.65
CA LYS A 449 -3.62 21.87 -15.93
C LYS A 449 -4.19 21.88 -14.52
N ILE A 450 -5.17 21.04 -14.25
CA ILE A 450 -5.87 20.97 -12.98
C ILE A 450 -5.29 19.79 -12.20
N PRO A 451 -4.68 20.01 -11.02
CA PRO A 451 -4.08 18.92 -10.27
C PRO A 451 -5.14 17.95 -9.76
N ASN A 452 -4.81 16.65 -9.74
CA ASN A 452 -5.70 15.59 -9.28
C ASN A 452 -7.05 15.61 -10.02
N LEU A 453 -7.01 15.85 -11.33
CA LEU A 453 -8.12 15.73 -12.26
C LEU A 453 -7.67 14.80 -13.37
N ASP A 454 -8.49 13.81 -13.72
CA ASP A 454 -8.31 12.93 -14.88
C ASP A 454 -9.61 12.94 -15.71
N VAL A 455 -9.49 12.87 -17.02
CA VAL A 455 -10.61 12.81 -17.97
C VAL A 455 -10.54 11.48 -18.71
N VAL A 456 -11.59 10.67 -18.57
CA VAL A 456 -11.66 9.33 -19.18
C VAL A 456 -12.75 9.33 -20.25
N ASP A 457 -12.36 8.98 -21.48
CA ASP A 457 -13.28 8.85 -22.61
C ASP A 457 -14.11 7.55 -22.52
N ASP A 458 -15.00 7.32 -23.49
CA ASP A 458 -15.65 6.01 -23.64
C ASP A 458 -14.60 4.89 -23.82
N TYR A 459 -14.96 3.66 -23.44
CA TYR A 459 -14.03 2.53 -23.45
C TYR A 459 -13.31 2.33 -24.79
N VAL A 460 -14.00 2.56 -25.91
CA VAL A 460 -13.45 2.29 -27.24
C VAL A 460 -12.41 3.36 -27.59
N ASN A 461 -12.68 4.63 -27.30
CA ASN A 461 -11.76 5.72 -27.56
C ASN A 461 -10.59 5.76 -26.57
N GLU A 462 -10.86 5.58 -25.28
CA GLU A 462 -9.83 5.46 -24.23
C GLU A 462 -8.81 4.37 -24.58
N LYS A 463 -9.29 3.18 -24.94
CA LYS A 463 -8.43 2.07 -25.37
C LYS A 463 -7.58 2.42 -26.59
N LYS A 464 -8.13 3.12 -27.58
CA LYS A 464 -7.37 3.56 -28.76
C LYS A 464 -6.28 4.55 -28.38
N GLN A 465 -6.56 5.49 -27.48
CA GLN A 465 -5.59 6.48 -27.01
C GLN A 465 -4.45 5.81 -26.23
N ILE A 466 -4.78 4.92 -25.29
CA ILE A 466 -3.78 4.11 -24.57
C ILE A 466 -2.96 3.27 -25.55
N HIS A 467 -3.56 2.63 -26.55
CA HIS A 467 -2.81 1.86 -27.56
C HIS A 467 -1.94 2.73 -28.46
N ALA A 468 -2.36 3.95 -28.75
CA ALA A 468 -1.53 4.92 -29.47
C ALA A 468 -0.31 5.36 -28.63
N CYS A 469 -0.50 5.55 -27.33
CA CYS A 469 0.56 5.96 -26.42
C CYS A 469 1.46 4.79 -25.99
N GLN A 470 0.91 3.73 -25.41
CA GLN A 470 1.61 2.58 -24.84
C GLN A 470 2.02 1.52 -25.87
N GLY A 471 1.35 1.47 -27.02
CA GLY A 471 1.58 0.49 -28.09
C GLY A 471 0.44 -0.52 -28.21
N ARG A 472 0.27 -1.08 -29.41
CA ARG A 472 -0.87 -1.96 -29.77
C ARG A 472 -1.00 -3.22 -28.92
N ASP A 473 0.11 -3.70 -28.35
CA ASP A 473 0.14 -4.92 -27.55
C ASP A 473 -0.05 -4.66 -26.04
N PHE A 474 -0.31 -3.41 -25.64
CA PHE A 474 -0.56 -3.07 -24.25
C PHE A 474 -1.88 -3.71 -23.76
N PRO A 475 -1.87 -4.50 -22.67
CA PRO A 475 -3.08 -5.13 -22.16
C PRO A 475 -3.97 -4.06 -21.52
N PHE A 476 -5.16 -3.89 -22.09
CA PHE A 476 -6.18 -2.98 -21.56
C PHE A 476 -7.58 -3.52 -21.86
N GLY A 477 -8.16 -4.21 -20.88
CA GLY A 477 -9.51 -4.76 -20.93
C GLY A 477 -10.58 -3.80 -20.43
N PHE A 478 -11.85 -4.20 -20.51
CA PHE A 478 -12.95 -3.42 -19.94
C PHE A 478 -12.84 -3.33 -18.41
N GLY A 479 -12.37 -4.38 -17.72
CA GLY A 479 -12.08 -4.30 -16.29
C GLY A 479 -11.00 -3.27 -15.94
N ASP A 480 -9.94 -3.17 -16.75
CA ASP A 480 -8.88 -2.18 -16.57
C ASP A 480 -9.38 -0.75 -16.75
N TYR A 481 -10.30 -0.55 -17.69
CA TYR A 481 -11.02 0.71 -17.89
C TYR A 481 -11.84 1.13 -16.67
N ILE A 482 -12.59 0.20 -16.07
CA ILE A 482 -13.32 0.44 -14.82
C ILE A 482 -12.37 0.85 -13.68
N VAL A 483 -11.19 0.25 -13.60
CA VAL A 483 -10.17 0.65 -12.63
C VAL A 483 -9.58 2.02 -12.94
N LYS A 484 -9.30 2.35 -14.22
CA LYS A 484 -8.82 3.69 -14.60
C LYS A 484 -9.82 4.77 -14.18
N ILE A 485 -11.13 4.57 -14.37
CA ILE A 485 -12.17 5.50 -13.89
C ILE A 485 -12.05 5.82 -12.39
N LEU A 486 -11.76 4.81 -11.57
CA LEU A 486 -11.61 5.01 -10.12
C LEU A 486 -10.26 5.64 -9.73
N MET A 487 -9.23 5.39 -10.53
CA MET A 487 -7.84 5.62 -10.13
C MET A 487 -7.16 6.79 -10.83
N GLY A 488 -7.68 7.27 -11.97
CA GLY A 488 -7.01 8.29 -12.78
C GLY A 488 -6.74 9.58 -12.02
N GLY A 489 -7.75 10.12 -11.33
CA GLY A 489 -7.56 11.32 -10.49
C GLY A 489 -6.71 11.06 -9.22
N VAL A 490 -6.53 9.79 -8.83
CA VAL A 490 -5.94 9.35 -7.57
C VAL A 490 -4.44 9.00 -7.69
N ASP A 491 -4.07 8.29 -8.75
CA ASP A 491 -2.74 7.75 -9.00
C ASP A 491 -2.29 8.14 -10.41
N SER A 492 -1.25 8.97 -10.48
CA SER A 492 -0.70 9.49 -11.73
C SER A 492 -0.27 8.40 -12.71
N TRP A 493 -0.03 7.17 -12.26
CA TRP A 493 0.26 6.07 -13.20
C TRP A 493 -0.91 5.76 -14.13
N PHE A 494 -2.15 5.93 -13.67
CA PHE A 494 -3.36 5.72 -14.48
C PHE A 494 -3.66 6.90 -15.38
N ASP A 495 -3.55 8.12 -14.86
CA ASP A 495 -3.58 9.39 -15.60
C ASP A 495 -2.59 9.33 -16.79
N ASP A 496 -1.37 8.85 -16.55
CA ASP A 496 -0.33 8.76 -17.58
C ASP A 496 -0.60 7.76 -18.71
N LEU A 497 -1.58 6.85 -18.60
CA LEU A 497 -1.73 5.72 -19.54
C LEU A 497 -2.00 6.13 -20.99
N ASP A 498 -2.72 7.22 -21.21
CA ASP A 498 -3.05 7.76 -22.53
C ASP A 498 -2.17 8.98 -22.89
N GLU A 499 -1.53 9.62 -21.91
CA GLU A 499 -0.66 10.78 -22.13
C GLU A 499 0.81 10.44 -22.41
N LYS A 500 1.40 9.47 -21.68
CA LYS A 500 2.84 9.16 -21.77
C LYS A 500 3.20 7.71 -21.47
N LYS A 501 4.32 7.24 -22.02
CA LYS A 501 4.81 5.86 -21.78
C LYS A 501 4.98 5.59 -20.28
N VAL A 502 4.26 4.58 -19.78
CA VAL A 502 4.43 4.10 -18.41
C VAL A 502 5.27 2.83 -18.38
N THR A 503 6.07 2.66 -17.34
CA THR A 503 6.78 1.40 -17.10
C THR A 503 5.82 0.43 -16.43
N ILE A 504 5.45 -0.65 -17.13
CA ILE A 504 4.91 -1.84 -16.48
C ILE A 504 6.12 -2.60 -15.93
N ASN A 505 6.19 -2.78 -14.61
CA ASN A 505 7.14 -3.73 -14.02
C ASN A 505 6.74 -5.15 -14.44
N ASN A 506 7.20 -5.57 -15.62
CA ASN A 506 7.01 -6.91 -16.15
C ASN A 506 7.84 -7.92 -15.35
N GLN A 507 7.37 -8.30 -14.17
CA GLN A 507 7.65 -9.64 -13.66
C GLN A 507 6.44 -10.52 -14.00
N ARG A 508 6.70 -11.53 -14.84
CA ARG A 508 5.81 -12.62 -15.30
C ARG A 508 5.00 -12.38 -16.60
N GLN A 509 5.71 -12.15 -17.71
CA GLN A 509 5.35 -12.83 -18.96
C GLN A 509 5.94 -14.25 -18.95
N SER A 510 5.36 -15.13 -18.13
CA SER A 510 5.53 -16.58 -18.24
C SER A 510 4.43 -17.28 -17.43
N ASN A 511 3.16 -17.01 -17.75
CA ASN A 511 2.04 -17.85 -17.27
C ASN A 511 0.84 -17.92 -18.22
N THR A 512 0.96 -17.42 -19.46
CA THR A 512 -0.06 -17.64 -20.51
C THR A 512 -0.12 -19.06 -21.05
N ALA A 513 0.63 -20.02 -20.48
CA ALA A 513 0.54 -21.45 -20.79
C ALA A 513 -0.31 -22.26 -19.78
N ALA A 514 -0.79 -21.66 -18.69
CA ALA A 514 -1.50 -22.41 -17.63
C ALA A 514 -3.04 -22.36 -17.74
N TYR A 515 -3.60 -21.53 -18.63
CA TYR A 515 -5.07 -21.43 -18.82
C TYR A 515 -5.62 -22.21 -20.02
N SER A 516 -4.79 -22.97 -20.74
CA SER A 516 -5.21 -23.84 -21.85
C SER A 516 -5.21 -25.34 -21.52
N PHE A 517 -5.07 -25.73 -20.25
CA PHE A 517 -5.00 -27.15 -19.85
C PHE A 517 -6.20 -27.69 -19.04
N PHE A 518 -7.25 -26.88 -18.82
CA PHE A 518 -8.53 -27.34 -18.27
C PHE A 518 -9.66 -27.14 -19.28
N GLY A 519 -9.57 -27.87 -20.40
CA GLY A 519 -10.52 -27.74 -21.51
C GLY A 519 -10.55 -28.95 -22.42
N SER A 520 -10.38 -30.17 -21.89
CA SER A 520 -10.66 -31.40 -22.61
C SER A 520 -10.80 -32.55 -21.63
N ASP A 521 -12.04 -32.93 -21.36
CA ASP A 521 -12.51 -34.30 -21.10
C ASP A 521 -13.70 -34.28 -20.15
N MET A 522 -14.90 -34.19 -20.73
CA MET A 522 -16.09 -34.95 -20.30
C MET A 522 -17.21 -34.67 -21.30
N ASN A 523 -17.19 -35.39 -22.42
CA ASN A 523 -18.40 -35.57 -23.21
C ASN A 523 -18.39 -36.98 -23.84
N SER A 524 -18.86 -37.95 -23.06
CA SER A 524 -19.47 -39.14 -23.65
C SER A 524 -20.42 -39.81 -22.65
N ASN A 525 -21.66 -39.91 -23.11
CA ASN A 525 -22.67 -40.93 -22.78
C ASN A 525 -23.31 -40.87 -21.39
N TYR A 526 -24.55 -40.38 -21.34
CA TYR A 526 -25.70 -41.24 -21.02
C TYR A 526 -26.99 -40.65 -21.62
N THR A 527 -27.45 -41.23 -22.72
CA THR A 527 -28.85 -41.26 -23.14
C THR A 527 -29.64 -42.17 -22.19
N TYR A 528 -30.86 -41.77 -21.81
CA TYR A 528 -32.10 -42.48 -22.20
C TYR A 528 -33.34 -41.86 -21.52
N SER A 529 -34.38 -41.69 -22.34
CA SER A 529 -35.81 -41.45 -22.06
C SER A 529 -36.27 -40.01 -21.89
#